data_AF-L1PTA5-F1
#
_entry.id   AF-L1PTA5-F1
#
_cell.length_a   1.000
_cell.length_b   1.000
_cell.length_c   1.000
_cell.angle_alpha   90.00
_cell.angle_beta   90.00
_cell.angle_gamma   90.00
#
_symmetry.space_group_name_H-M   'P 1'
#
loop_
_entity.id
_entity.type
_entity.pdbx_description
1 polymer ?
#
loop_
_entity_poly.entity_id
_entity_poly.type
_entity_poly.pdbx_seq_one_letter_code
_entity_poly.pdbx_strand_id
1 'polypeptide(L)'
;MADTQLTPEQYELFKNIEKRLKQKRLLYIHFFVMVLGCIFFAVANKVLDYGVDYNWYIWASLLWLFLWLWHAMNVFVFNRFLGKEWQEKQREHLVAVQQKKLIKIEAAVEKEFAAQKEQAQRELAAEQTAQSSTSNSNPTV
;
A
#
# COMPACT_ATOMS: atom_id res chain seq x y z
N MET A 1 30.64 4.05 -4.32
CA MET A 1 29.49 3.20 -4.72
C MET A 1 28.44 3.43 -3.66
N ALA A 2 27.41 4.23 -3.94
CA ALA A 2 26.40 4.59 -2.94
C ALA A 2 25.35 3.49 -2.90
N ASP A 3 25.26 2.80 -1.77
CA ASP A 3 24.26 1.77 -1.54
C ASP A 3 22.87 2.34 -1.78
N THR A 4 22.11 1.69 -2.66
CA THR A 4 20.75 2.04 -3.03
C THR A 4 19.81 1.75 -1.85
N GLN A 5 19.86 2.61 -0.84
CA GLN A 5 18.88 2.66 0.24
C GLN A 5 17.60 3.26 -0.37
N LEU A 6 16.72 2.40 -0.87
CA LEU A 6 15.36 2.80 -1.28
C LEU A 6 14.72 3.52 -0.10
N THR A 7 14.47 4.82 -0.27
CA THR A 7 13.72 5.59 0.73
C THR A 7 12.34 4.95 0.91
N PRO A 8 11.75 4.98 2.12
CA PRO A 8 10.49 4.29 2.40
C PRO A 8 9.36 4.68 1.43
N GLU A 9 9.36 5.90 0.91
CA GLU A 9 8.44 6.34 -0.15
C GLU A 9 8.65 5.62 -1.50
N GLN A 10 9.90 5.39 -1.92
CA GLN A 10 10.19 4.69 -3.17
C GLN A 10 9.82 3.21 -3.09
N TYR A 11 9.97 2.60 -1.91
CA TYR A 11 9.52 1.24 -1.65
C TYR A 11 8.00 1.11 -1.78
N GLU A 12 7.23 2.10 -1.29
CA GLU A 12 5.78 2.13 -1.45
C GLU A 12 5.34 2.36 -2.90
N LEU A 13 6.04 3.20 -3.65
CA LEU A 13 5.80 3.38 -5.09
C LEU A 13 6.01 2.07 -5.85
N PHE A 14 7.12 1.36 -5.57
CA PHE A 14 7.44 0.10 -6.22
C PHE A 14 6.37 -0.97 -5.95
N LYS A 15 5.94 -1.06 -4.69
CA LYS A 15 4.87 -1.97 -4.25
C LYS A 15 3.53 -1.66 -4.91
N ASN A 16 3.24 -0.38 -5.19
CA ASN A 16 2.04 0.04 -5.92
C ASN A 16 2.10 -0.31 -7.41
N ILE A 17 3.27 -0.16 -8.06
CA ILE A 17 3.47 -0.56 -9.46
C ILE A 17 3.31 -2.07 -9.62
N GLU A 18 3.87 -2.87 -8.71
CA GLU A 18 3.72 -4.33 -8.73
C GLU A 18 2.26 -4.78 -8.60
N LYS A 19 1.49 -4.15 -7.70
CA LYS A 19 0.06 -4.44 -7.54
C LYS A 19 -0.71 -4.20 -8.83
N ARG A 20 -0.41 -3.12 -9.56
CA ARG A 20 -1.03 -2.81 -10.86
C ARG A 20 -0.66 -3.83 -11.93
N LEU A 21 0.58 -4.33 -11.93
CA LEU A 21 1.01 -5.38 -12.86
C LEU A 21 0.27 -6.71 -12.63
N LYS A 22 0.08 -7.12 -11.37
CA LYS A 22 -0.63 -8.35 -11.01
C LYS A 22 -2.10 -8.31 -11.43
N GLN A 23 -2.75 -7.14 -11.32
CA GLN A 23 -4.13 -6.94 -11.79
C GLN A 23 -4.27 -7.12 -13.31
N LYS A 24 -3.32 -6.60 -14.10
CA LYS A 24 -3.33 -6.77 -15.57
C LYS A 24 -3.12 -8.23 -15.97
N ARG A 25 -2.24 -8.95 -15.28
CA ARG A 25 -1.93 -10.37 -15.55
C ARG A 25 -3.15 -11.28 -15.38
N LEU A 26 -3.98 -11.00 -14.37
CA LEU A 26 -5.18 -11.78 -14.12
C LEU A 26 -6.13 -11.74 -15.34
N LEU A 27 -6.39 -10.55 -15.88
CA LEU A 27 -7.26 -10.35 -17.04
C LEU A 27 -6.83 -11.19 -18.26
N TYR A 28 -5.52 -11.26 -18.53
CA TYR A 28 -4.99 -12.05 -19.65
C TYR A 28 -5.27 -13.55 -19.47
N ILE A 29 -5.07 -14.09 -18.26
CA ILE A 29 -5.35 -15.51 -17.98
C ILE A 29 -6.82 -15.84 -18.27
N HIS A 30 -7.75 -14.93 -17.95
CA HIS A 30 -9.18 -15.12 -18.20
C HIS A 30 -9.47 -15.16 -19.71
N PHE A 31 -8.89 -14.22 -20.46
CA PHE A 31 -9.02 -14.17 -21.91
C PHE A 31 -8.51 -15.44 -22.56
N PHE A 32 -7.34 -15.93 -22.15
CA PHE A 32 -6.76 -17.18 -22.67
C PHE A 32 -7.60 -18.41 -22.32
N VAL A 33 -8.07 -18.55 -21.08
CA VAL A 33 -8.91 -19.69 -20.67
C VAL A 33 -10.26 -19.68 -21.40
N MET A 34 -10.86 -18.51 -21.63
CA MET A 34 -12.12 -18.39 -22.37
C MET A 34 -11.96 -18.77 -23.84
N VAL A 35 -10.90 -18.30 -24.50
CA VAL A 35 -10.58 -18.66 -25.89
C VAL A 35 -10.27 -20.15 -26.01
N LEU A 36 -9.48 -20.70 -25.08
CA LEU A 36 -9.14 -22.12 -25.06
C LEU A 36 -10.38 -22.99 -24.84
N GLY A 37 -11.32 -22.54 -24.02
CA GLY A 37 -12.63 -23.17 -23.84
C GLY A 37 -13.44 -23.24 -25.13
N CYS A 38 -13.59 -22.12 -25.84
CA CYS A 38 -14.30 -22.09 -27.12
C CYS A 38 -13.67 -23.05 -28.16
N ILE A 39 -12.33 -23.09 -28.24
CA ILE A 39 -11.61 -23.99 -29.13
C ILE A 39 -11.84 -25.46 -28.71
N PHE A 40 -11.81 -25.76 -27.41
CA PHE A 40 -12.06 -27.09 -26.88
C PHE A 40 -13.45 -27.61 -27.27
N PHE A 41 -14.52 -26.82 -27.14
CA PHE A 41 -15.86 -27.22 -27.58
C PHE A 41 -15.97 -27.42 -29.09
N ALA A 42 -15.38 -26.53 -29.88
CA ALA A 42 -15.39 -26.66 -31.33
C ALA A 42 -14.72 -27.96 -31.79
N VAL A 43 -13.58 -28.33 -31.18
CA VAL A 43 -12.88 -29.59 -31.47
C VAL A 43 -13.67 -30.78 -30.93
N ALA A 44 -14.18 -30.72 -29.70
CA ALA A 44 -14.98 -31.77 -29.10
C ALA A 44 -16.25 -32.10 -29.91
N ASN A 45 -16.89 -31.11 -30.53
CA ASN A 45 -18.07 -31.35 -31.37
C ASN A 45 -17.70 -31.83 -32.78
N LYS A 46 -16.62 -31.31 -33.37
CA LYS A 46 -16.29 -31.50 -34.79
C LYS A 46 -15.36 -32.69 -35.06
N VAL A 47 -14.49 -33.05 -34.11
CA VAL A 47 -13.49 -34.13 -34.27
C VAL A 47 -13.99 -35.46 -33.74
N LEU A 48 -14.81 -35.43 -32.69
CA LEU A 48 -15.19 -36.66 -32.01
C LEU A 48 -16.44 -37.33 -32.58
N ASP A 49 -17.32 -36.59 -33.30
CA ASP A 49 -18.60 -37.08 -33.87
C ASP A 49 -19.30 -38.14 -33.00
N TYR A 50 -19.20 -37.96 -31.68
CA TYR A 50 -19.38 -39.03 -30.73
C TYR A 50 -20.81 -38.95 -30.20
N GLY A 51 -21.50 -40.08 -30.14
CA GLY A 51 -22.82 -40.16 -29.49
C GLY A 51 -23.96 -39.55 -30.31
N VAL A 52 -24.19 -40.05 -31.52
CA VAL A 52 -25.43 -39.78 -32.28
C VAL A 52 -26.68 -40.10 -31.46
N ASP A 53 -26.61 -41.07 -30.53
CA ASP A 53 -27.72 -41.46 -29.65
C ASP A 53 -27.69 -40.82 -28.24
N TYR A 54 -26.57 -40.24 -27.81
CA TYR A 54 -26.45 -39.68 -26.45
C TYR A 54 -25.81 -38.30 -26.48
N ASN A 55 -26.61 -37.29 -26.12
CA ASN A 55 -26.27 -35.88 -26.15
C ASN A 55 -25.28 -35.47 -25.03
N TRP A 56 -24.13 -36.12 -24.93
CA TRP A 56 -23.09 -35.86 -23.92
C TRP A 56 -22.56 -34.42 -23.99
N TYR A 57 -22.61 -33.78 -25.16
CA TYR A 57 -22.23 -32.38 -25.34
C TYR A 57 -23.08 -31.43 -24.48
N ILE A 58 -24.32 -31.80 -24.14
CA ILE A 58 -25.19 -31.03 -23.25
C ILE A 58 -24.58 -31.01 -21.85
N TRP A 59 -24.15 -32.16 -21.33
CA TRP A 59 -23.51 -32.23 -20.02
C TRP A 59 -22.15 -31.53 -19.99
N ALA A 60 -21.35 -31.68 -21.05
CA ALA A 60 -20.05 -31.01 -21.18
C ALA A 60 -20.20 -29.47 -21.25
N SER A 61 -21.14 -28.99 -22.07
CA SER A 61 -21.41 -27.54 -22.18
C SER A 61 -22.01 -26.98 -20.90
N LEU A 62 -22.88 -27.71 -20.21
CA LEU A 62 -23.46 -27.28 -18.93
C LEU A 62 -22.39 -27.14 -17.84
N LEU A 63 -21.50 -28.13 -17.71
CA LEU A 63 -20.40 -28.08 -16.74
C LEU A 63 -19.46 -26.91 -17.01
N TRP A 64 -19.15 -26.66 -18.28
CA TRP A 64 -18.26 -25.56 -18.66
C TRP A 64 -18.89 -24.19 -18.49
N LEU A 65 -20.18 -24.06 -18.82
CA LEU A 65 -20.95 -22.84 -18.61
C LEU A 65 -21.02 -22.51 -17.12
N PHE A 66 -21.19 -23.53 -16.25
CA PHE A 66 -21.14 -23.37 -14.80
C PHE A 66 -19.78 -22.86 -14.30
N LEU A 67 -18.68 -23.48 -14.74
CA LEU A 67 -17.32 -23.03 -14.42
C LEU A 67 -17.08 -21.58 -14.86
N TRP A 68 -17.51 -21.23 -16.06
CA TRP A 68 -17.39 -19.87 -16.60
C TRP A 68 -18.21 -18.86 -15.79
N LEU A 69 -19.44 -19.21 -15.41
CA LEU A 69 -20.32 -18.34 -14.62
C LEU A 69 -19.78 -18.13 -13.20
N TRP A 70 -19.33 -19.19 -12.53
CA TRP A 70 -18.68 -19.11 -11.22
C TRP A 70 -17.45 -18.20 -11.27
N HIS A 71 -16.62 -18.38 -12.29
CA HIS A 71 -15.41 -17.59 -12.48
C HIS A 71 -15.71 -16.11 -12.77
N ALA A 72 -16.69 -15.84 -13.65
CA ALA A 72 -17.16 -14.50 -13.95
C ALA A 72 -17.71 -13.80 -12.71
N MET A 73 -18.52 -14.47 -11.90
CA MET A 73 -19.03 -13.95 -10.63
C MET A 73 -17.88 -13.66 -9.66
N ASN A 74 -16.95 -14.59 -9.46
CA ASN A 74 -15.82 -14.42 -8.55
C ASN A 74 -14.93 -13.23 -8.95
N VAL A 75 -14.63 -13.08 -10.24
CA VAL A 75 -13.69 -12.03 -10.68
C VAL A 75 -14.38 -10.68 -10.89
N PHE A 76 -15.61 -10.66 -11.38
CA PHE A 76 -16.30 -9.40 -11.65
C PHE A 76 -16.84 -8.77 -10.36
N VAL A 77 -17.41 -9.58 -9.45
CA VAL A 77 -17.99 -9.08 -8.20
C VAL A 77 -16.89 -8.77 -7.18
N PHE A 78 -15.93 -9.66 -6.95
CA PHE A 78 -14.94 -9.45 -5.89
C PHE A 78 -13.79 -8.52 -6.30
N ASN A 79 -13.37 -8.53 -7.58
CA ASN A 79 -12.19 -7.78 -8.00
C ASN A 79 -12.51 -6.31 -8.38
N ARG A 80 -13.75 -6.02 -8.82
CA ARG A 80 -14.18 -4.66 -9.19
C ARG A 80 -14.71 -3.85 -7.99
N PHE A 81 -15.44 -4.47 -7.07
CA PHE A 81 -16.27 -3.73 -6.12
C PHE A 81 -15.57 -3.34 -4.80
N LEU A 82 -14.56 -4.10 -4.35
CA LEU A 82 -13.85 -3.80 -3.08
C LEU A 82 -12.49 -3.11 -3.26
N GLY A 83 -11.93 -3.13 -4.46
CA GLY A 83 -10.50 -2.88 -4.63
C GLY A 83 -10.11 -1.41 -4.73
N LYS A 84 -10.87 -0.57 -5.42
CA LYS A 84 -10.32 0.72 -5.88
C LYS A 84 -10.82 1.90 -5.08
N GLU A 85 -12.14 2.09 -5.01
CA GLU A 85 -12.70 3.26 -4.32
C GLU A 85 -12.58 3.16 -2.79
N TRP A 86 -12.73 1.97 -2.22
CA TRP A 86 -12.49 1.75 -0.80
C TRP A 86 -11.02 1.98 -0.42
N GLN A 87 -10.07 1.54 -1.25
CA GLN A 87 -8.64 1.75 -1.01
C GLN A 87 -8.23 3.22 -1.15
N GLU A 88 -8.80 3.95 -2.09
CA GLU A 88 -8.55 5.38 -2.26
C GLU A 88 -9.09 6.17 -1.05
N LYS A 89 -10.32 5.88 -0.62
CA LYS A 89 -10.93 6.49 0.57
C LYS A 89 -10.15 6.20 1.86
N GLN A 90 -9.63 4.99 2.02
CA GLN A 90 -8.83 4.63 3.18
C GLN A 90 -7.43 5.27 3.13
N ARG A 91 -6.82 5.41 1.94
CA ARG A 91 -5.53 6.08 1.76
C ARG A 91 -5.61 7.56 2.14
N GLU A 92 -6.62 8.27 1.65
CA GLU A 92 -6.85 9.67 1.98
C GLU A 92 -7.02 9.87 3.49
N HIS A 93 -7.76 8.98 4.15
CA HIS A 93 -7.91 8.99 5.60
C HIS A 93 -6.57 8.76 6.34
N LEU A 94 -5.77 7.78 5.92
CA LEU A 94 -4.47 7.50 6.55
C LEU A 94 -3.47 8.66 6.36
N VAL A 95 -3.39 9.24 5.16
CA VAL A 95 -2.51 10.38 4.88
C VAL A 95 -2.93 11.59 5.72
N ALA A 96 -4.23 11.88 5.82
CA ALA A 96 -4.74 12.97 6.66
C ALA A 96 -4.42 12.76 8.15
N VAL A 97 -4.48 11.51 8.65
CA VAL A 97 -4.10 11.18 10.03
C VAL A 97 -2.59 11.32 10.25
N GLN A 98 -1.77 10.89 9.27
CA GLN A 98 -0.32 11.03 9.34
C GLN A 98 0.12 12.49 9.33
N GLN A 99 -0.44 13.33 8.45
CA GLN A 99 -0.16 14.77 8.41
C GLN A 99 -0.48 15.47 9.74
N LYS A 100 -1.61 15.13 10.37
CA LYS A 100 -1.98 15.66 11.70
C LYS A 100 -0.99 15.25 12.80
N LYS A 101 -0.41 14.05 12.70
CA LYS A 101 0.62 13.60 13.66
C LYS A 101 1.93 14.35 13.46
N LEU A 102 2.36 14.58 12.21
CA LEU A 102 3.56 15.37 11.90
C LEU A 102 3.47 16.77 12.51
N ILE A 103 2.37 17.49 12.25
CA ILE A 103 2.17 18.85 12.76
C ILE A 103 2.22 18.89 14.30
N LYS A 104 1.66 17.89 14.97
CA LYS A 104 1.70 17.80 16.44
C LYS A 104 3.09 17.54 16.99
N ILE A 105 3.85 16.67 16.33
CA ILE A 105 5.23 16.35 16.73
C ILE A 105 6.10 17.58 16.53
N GLU A 106 5.96 18.28 15.40
CA GLU A 106 6.69 19.51 15.10
C GLU A 106 6.41 20.60 16.15
N ALA A 107 5.14 20.84 16.49
CA ALA A 107 4.77 21.80 17.52
C ALA A 107 5.28 21.41 18.93
N ALA A 108 5.32 20.11 19.26
CA ALA A 108 5.86 19.64 20.54
C ALA A 108 7.38 19.82 20.60
N VAL A 109 8.10 19.50 19.53
CA VAL A 109 9.55 19.65 19.42
C VAL A 109 9.95 21.12 19.51
N GLU A 110 9.25 22.03 18.84
CA GLU A 110 9.52 23.48 18.96
C GLU A 110 9.37 23.98 20.39
N LYS A 111 8.34 23.52 21.10
CA LYS A 111 8.09 23.89 22.49
C LYS A 111 9.15 23.34 23.44
N GLU A 112 9.54 22.08 23.27
CA GLU A 112 10.62 21.46 24.05
C GLU A 112 11.96 22.14 23.77
N PHE A 113 12.25 22.47 22.52
CA PHE A 113 13.47 23.19 22.13
C PHE A 113 13.51 24.61 22.71
N ALA A 114 12.38 25.32 22.71
CA ALA A 114 12.27 26.64 23.33
C ALA A 114 12.47 26.58 24.85
N ALA A 115 11.89 25.58 25.53
CA ALA A 115 12.03 25.40 26.97
C ALA A 115 13.48 25.04 27.36
N GLN A 116 14.14 24.16 26.60
CA GLN A 116 15.55 23.82 26.82
C GLN A 116 16.46 25.04 26.61
N LYS A 117 16.19 25.87 25.59
CA LYS A 117 16.95 27.09 25.33
C LYS A 117 16.81 28.10 26.48
N GLU A 118 15.62 28.25 27.03
CA GLU A 118 15.39 29.14 28.17
C GLU A 118 16.07 28.62 29.46
N GLN A 119 16.01 27.31 29.71
CA GLN A 119 16.71 26.69 30.84
C GLN A 119 18.23 26.86 30.73
N ALA A 120 18.81 26.56 29.56
CA ALA A 120 20.24 26.76 29.30
C ALA A 120 20.66 28.23 29.49
N GLN A 121 19.85 29.20 29.05
CA GLN A 121 20.12 30.62 29.28
C GLN A 121 20.07 31.02 30.76
N ARG A 122 19.16 30.45 31.55
CA ARG A 122 19.04 30.70 33.00
C ARG A 122 20.22 30.11 33.77
N GLU A 123 20.66 28.91 33.41
CA GLU A 123 21.86 28.27 33.99
C GLU A 123 23.11 29.09 33.69
N LEU A 124 23.30 29.53 32.44
CA LEU A 124 24.42 30.39 32.05
C LEU A 124 24.39 31.75 32.78
N ALA A 125 23.21 32.35 32.98
CA ALA A 125 23.08 33.60 33.73
C ALA A 125 23.37 33.42 35.23
N ALA A 126 22.94 32.30 35.82
CA ALA A 126 23.22 31.96 37.22
C ALA A 126 24.73 31.71 37.45
N GLU A 127 25.40 31.01 36.52
CA GLU A 127 26.85 30.82 36.55
C GLU A 127 27.62 32.15 36.41
N GLN A 128 27.20 33.04 35.52
CA GLN A 128 27.81 34.39 35.38
C GLN A 128 27.63 35.22 36.65
N THR A 129 26.47 35.14 37.30
CA THR A 129 26.20 35.87 38.54
C THR A 129 27.07 35.34 39.68
N ALA A 130 27.21 34.02 39.82
CA ALA A 130 28.06 33.36 40.81
C ALA A 130 29.56 33.67 40.61
N GLN A 131 30.02 33.74 39.35
CA GLN A 131 31.40 34.11 39.02
C GLN A 131 31.68 35.59 39.33
N SER A 132 30.71 36.49 39.11
CA SER A 132 30.85 37.93 39.42
C SER A 132 30.96 38.20 40.93
N SER A 133 30.25 37.43 41.76
CA SER A 133 30.32 37.54 43.22
C SER A 133 31.62 36.99 43.82
N THR A 134 32.29 36.04 43.15
CA THR A 134 33.55 35.43 43.63
C THR A 134 34.77 36.28 43.28
N SER A 135 34.72 37.08 42.20
CA SER A 135 35.81 37.98 41.82
C SER A 135 35.96 39.22 42.72
N ASN A 136 34.95 39.55 43.54
CA ASN A 136 34.95 40.78 44.34
C ASN A 136 35.48 40.59 45.78
N SER A 137 35.91 39.38 46.14
CA SER A 137 36.58 39.07 47.41
C SER A 137 38.06 38.80 47.18
N ASN A 138 38.84 39.82 46.85
CA ASN A 138 40.30 39.76 46.90
C ASN A 138 40.77 40.50 48.17
N PRO A 139 41.33 39.83 49.18
CA PRO A 139 41.85 40.52 50.36
C PRO A 139 43.17 41.19 49.99
N THR A 140 43.22 42.52 50.16
CA THR A 140 44.45 43.31 50.13
C THR A 140 45.18 43.08 51.45
N VAL A 141 46.25 42.28 51.47
CA VAL A 141 47.38 42.37 52.44
C VAL A 141 48.62 41.81 51.77
#